data_AF-M2NGF0-F1
#
_entry.id   AF-M2NGF0-F1
#
_cell.length_a   1.000
_cell.length_b   1.000
_cell.length_c   1.000
_cell.angle_alpha   90.00
_cell.angle_beta   90.00
_cell.angle_gamma   90.00
#
_symmetry.space_group_name_H-M   'P 1'
#
loop_
_entity.id
_entity.type
_entity.pdbx_description
1 polymer ?
#
loop_
_entity_poly.entity_id
_entity_poly.type
_entity_poly.pdbx_seq_one_letter_code
_entity_poly.pdbx_strand_id
1 'polypeptide(L)'
;MPSLELRYTYVQRVQPDLLGAHLEAYIELLPVTQALRLCNRFGKGDKAFITRIPVEIVTRIADILAQEERDDLSGSWTCPKWCFMGICDPIDHYTPEEVQRLRGFFSDTEDGPKASIPESAPDADDLAVLNEQMVESMSWDDVLPGVRSWRTLHDEDCRQWTNLVGEPGSCYRGFFDENADIVRNHFGLDVWVAHQVHDEKWYDEDFVQSTLTYLTLPTKGPAYYEWSHRIAGSECSVRLPTENSIEVNMPPPSTSEKSLARFSRAVKILGLEHAVLEPKSGAKGNGASDSESEESKDGGKVAPVLRLLAVSKDDSSAEEI
;
A
#
# COMPACT_ATOMS: atom_id res chain seq x y z
N MET A 1 19.40 21.45 -6.01
CA MET A 1 19.18 21.82 -4.59
C MET A 1 17.94 21.07 -4.14
N PRO A 2 17.82 20.56 -2.91
CA PRO A 2 16.59 19.88 -2.51
C PRO A 2 15.43 20.89 -2.54
N SER A 3 14.31 20.52 -3.15
CA SER A 3 13.09 21.35 -3.19
C SER A 3 12.00 20.70 -2.34
N LEU A 4 11.21 21.51 -1.61
CA LEU A 4 10.13 21.00 -0.77
C LEU A 4 8.78 21.32 -1.41
N GLU A 5 8.03 20.28 -1.76
CA GLU A 5 6.65 20.42 -2.19
C GLU A 5 5.74 20.40 -0.97
N LEU A 6 5.04 21.51 -0.72
CA LEU A 6 4.04 21.61 0.34
C LEU A 6 2.64 21.65 -0.26
N ARG A 7 1.79 20.72 0.18
CA ARG A 7 0.37 20.68 -0.20
C ARG A 7 -0.50 20.73 1.04
N TYR A 8 -1.27 21.79 1.16
CA TYR A 8 -2.28 21.95 2.20
C TYR A 8 -3.65 21.54 1.66
N THR A 9 -4.18 20.41 2.12
CA THR A 9 -5.44 19.86 1.59
C THR A 9 -6.17 18.99 2.61
N TYR A 10 -7.44 18.68 2.33
CA TYR A 10 -8.18 17.68 3.08
C TYR A 10 -7.76 16.31 2.61
N VAL A 11 -7.52 15.43 3.57
CA VAL A 11 -7.02 14.09 3.32
C VAL A 11 -7.85 13.05 4.04
N GLN A 12 -8.01 11.89 3.40
CA GLN A 12 -8.47 10.67 4.03
C GLN A 12 -7.35 9.64 3.90
N ARG A 13 -6.78 9.22 5.02
CA ARG A 13 -5.81 8.12 5.01
C ARG A 13 -6.51 6.82 4.66
N VAL A 14 -5.88 6.06 3.78
CA VAL A 14 -6.29 4.73 3.32
C VAL A 14 -5.08 3.81 3.26
N GLN A 15 -5.30 2.50 3.28
CA GLN A 15 -4.22 1.55 3.10
C GLN A 15 -3.80 1.51 1.61
N PRO A 16 -2.49 1.56 1.31
CA PRO A 16 -2.00 1.67 -0.08
C PRO A 16 -2.34 0.47 -0.94
N ASP A 17 -2.16 -0.74 -0.40
CA ASP A 17 -2.48 -2.02 -1.01
C ASP A 17 -3.97 -2.17 -1.30
N LEU A 18 -4.84 -1.90 -0.31
CA LEU A 18 -6.29 -1.94 -0.54
C LEU A 18 -6.74 -0.89 -1.56
N LEU A 19 -6.21 0.34 -1.48
CA LEU A 19 -6.56 1.36 -2.47
C LEU A 19 -6.16 0.94 -3.88
N GLY A 20 -4.94 0.42 -4.04
CA GLY A 20 -4.41 -0.05 -5.31
C GLY A 20 -5.26 -1.15 -5.92
N ALA A 21 -5.38 -2.27 -5.21
CA ALA A 21 -6.15 -3.43 -5.67
C ALA A 21 -7.61 -3.06 -5.99
N HIS A 22 -8.25 -2.25 -5.14
CA HIS A 22 -9.65 -1.87 -5.36
C HIS A 22 -9.84 -0.86 -6.48
N LEU A 23 -8.85 0.00 -6.73
CA LEU A 23 -8.87 0.92 -7.87
C LEU A 23 -8.61 0.16 -9.17
N GLU A 24 -7.68 -0.80 -9.18
CA GLU A 24 -7.42 -1.67 -10.33
C GLU A 24 -8.65 -2.50 -10.69
N ALA A 25 -9.26 -3.20 -9.72
CA ALA A 25 -10.53 -3.90 -9.90
C ALA A 25 -11.63 -2.97 -10.47
N TYR A 26 -11.71 -1.74 -9.98
CA TYR A 26 -12.68 -0.76 -10.48
C TYR A 26 -12.44 -0.40 -11.96
N ILE A 27 -11.18 -0.27 -12.37
CA ILE A 27 -10.77 0.07 -13.73
C ILE A 27 -11.11 -1.10 -14.67
N GLU A 28 -10.76 -2.32 -14.29
CA GLU A 28 -11.00 -3.52 -15.10
C GLU A 28 -12.49 -3.81 -15.27
N LEU A 29 -13.28 -3.62 -14.21
CA LEU A 29 -14.73 -3.82 -14.24
C LEU A 29 -15.50 -2.62 -14.81
N LEU A 30 -14.84 -1.52 -15.13
CA LEU A 30 -15.49 -0.31 -15.62
C LEU A 30 -16.31 -0.57 -16.91
N PRO A 31 -15.79 -1.25 -17.95
CA PRO A 31 -16.55 -1.54 -19.16
C PRO A 31 -17.78 -2.42 -18.89
N VAL A 32 -17.62 -3.45 -18.05
CA VAL A 32 -18.70 -4.38 -17.67
C VAL A 32 -19.79 -3.63 -16.90
N THR A 33 -19.40 -2.82 -15.92
CA THR A 33 -20.32 -1.99 -15.13
C THR A 33 -21.08 -1.00 -16.00
N GLN A 34 -20.42 -0.38 -16.99
CA GLN A 34 -21.07 0.50 -17.95
C GLN A 34 -22.08 -0.27 -18.81
N ALA A 35 -21.74 -1.44 -19.33
CA ALA A 35 -22.65 -2.28 -20.10
C ALA A 35 -23.90 -2.67 -19.30
N LEU A 36 -23.75 -3.08 -18.04
CA LEU A 36 -24.88 -3.40 -17.15
C LEU A 36 -25.80 -2.18 -16.94
N ARG A 37 -25.23 -0.98 -16.76
CA ARG A 37 -26.00 0.26 -16.64
C ARG A 37 -26.76 0.60 -17.93
N LEU A 38 -26.16 0.34 -19.10
CA LEU A 38 -26.83 0.52 -20.39
C LEU A 38 -28.02 -0.44 -20.56
N CYS A 39 -27.87 -1.71 -20.15
CA CYS A 39 -28.97 -2.69 -20.14
C CYS A 39 -30.15 -2.24 -19.27
N ASN A 40 -29.88 -1.64 -18.11
CA ASN A 40 -30.92 -1.04 -17.25
C ASN A 40 -31.61 0.17 -17.90
N ARG A 41 -30.85 1.00 -18.64
CA ARG A 41 -31.35 2.27 -19.20
C ARG A 41 -32.13 2.08 -20.50
N PHE A 42 -31.66 1.22 -21.40
CA PHE A 42 -32.12 1.16 -22.79
C PHE A 42 -32.93 -0.10 -23.15
N GLY A 43 -33.25 -0.97 -22.19
CA GLY A 43 -34.13 -2.14 -22.39
C GLY A 43 -35.61 -1.78 -22.60
N LYS A 44 -35.95 -0.95 -23.60
CA LYS A 44 -37.32 -0.56 -23.96
C LYS A 44 -37.53 -0.57 -25.48
N GLY A 45 -38.67 -1.10 -25.93
CA GLY A 45 -39.16 -1.06 -27.32
C GLY A 45 -39.36 -2.46 -27.93
N ASP A 46 -40.16 -2.54 -29.00
CA ASP A 46 -40.52 -3.81 -29.69
C ASP A 46 -39.32 -4.58 -30.28
N LYS A 47 -38.14 -3.94 -30.33
CA LYS A 47 -36.87 -4.49 -30.81
C LYS A 47 -35.81 -4.67 -29.71
N ALA A 48 -36.15 -4.38 -28.45
CA ALA A 48 -35.24 -4.61 -27.33
C ALA A 48 -35.30 -6.08 -26.91
N PHE A 49 -34.36 -6.90 -27.40
CA PHE A 49 -34.25 -8.31 -27.03
C PHE A 49 -33.77 -8.52 -25.58
N ILE A 50 -33.28 -7.47 -24.92
CA ILE A 50 -32.84 -7.49 -23.52
C ILE A 50 -33.92 -6.83 -22.67
N THR A 51 -34.59 -7.62 -21.83
CA THR A 51 -35.51 -7.10 -20.81
C THR A 51 -34.79 -6.13 -19.89
N ARG A 52 -35.43 -5.02 -19.56
CA ARG A 52 -34.89 -4.04 -18.60
C ARG A 52 -34.55 -4.71 -17.27
N ILE A 53 -33.25 -4.83 -16.99
CA ILE A 53 -32.75 -5.38 -15.73
C ILE A 53 -33.03 -4.34 -14.62
N PRO A 54 -33.65 -4.69 -13.48
CA PRO A 54 -33.83 -3.79 -12.35
C PRO A 54 -32.50 -3.23 -11.83
N VAL A 55 -32.51 -2.00 -11.31
CA VAL A 55 -31.26 -1.33 -10.87
C VAL A 55 -30.63 -2.07 -9.69
N GLU A 56 -31.45 -2.65 -8.83
CA GLU A 56 -31.04 -3.42 -7.66
C GLU A 56 -30.26 -4.68 -8.06
N ILE A 57 -30.66 -5.32 -9.15
CA ILE A 57 -29.97 -6.50 -9.69
C ILE A 57 -28.65 -6.10 -10.33
N VAL A 58 -28.63 -5.00 -11.09
CA VAL A 58 -27.38 -4.47 -11.66
C VAL A 58 -26.38 -4.10 -10.57
N THR A 59 -26.83 -3.42 -9.52
CA THR A 59 -25.98 -3.08 -8.37
C THR A 59 -25.44 -4.35 -7.71
N ARG A 60 -26.29 -5.34 -7.44
CA ARG A 60 -25.85 -6.58 -6.80
C ARG A 60 -24.84 -7.37 -7.64
N ILE A 61 -25.03 -7.44 -8.97
CA ILE A 61 -24.07 -8.08 -9.87
C ILE A 61 -22.74 -7.32 -9.85
N ALA A 62 -22.78 -5.99 -9.95
CA ALA A 62 -21.57 -5.18 -9.92
C ALA A 62 -20.82 -5.30 -8.59
N ASP A 63 -21.53 -5.38 -7.47
CA ASP A 63 -20.92 -5.55 -6.14
C ASP A 63 -20.26 -6.93 -5.99
N ILE A 64 -20.87 -8.00 -6.52
CA ILE A 64 -20.28 -9.35 -6.49
C ILE A 64 -19.01 -9.40 -7.35
N LEU A 65 -19.09 -8.92 -8.59
CA LEU A 65 -17.93 -8.89 -9.49
C LEU A 65 -16.79 -8.05 -8.91
N ALA A 66 -17.13 -6.90 -8.32
CA ALA A 66 -16.13 -6.04 -7.68
C ALA A 66 -15.48 -6.70 -6.46
N GLN A 67 -16.20 -7.52 -5.71
CA GLN A 67 -15.58 -8.22 -4.57
C GLN A 67 -14.64 -9.33 -5.04
N GLU A 68 -15.07 -10.14 -6.01
CA GLU A 68 -14.27 -11.22 -6.59
C GLU A 68 -12.94 -10.68 -7.16
N GLU A 69 -13.02 -9.64 -7.99
CA GLU A 69 -11.82 -9.03 -8.58
C GLU A 69 -10.89 -8.38 -7.54
N ARG A 70 -11.45 -7.81 -6.46
CA ARG A 70 -10.65 -7.27 -5.36
C ARG A 70 -9.90 -8.36 -4.60
N ASP A 71 -10.57 -9.48 -4.34
CA ASP A 71 -9.97 -10.61 -3.62
C ASP A 71 -8.83 -11.21 -4.45
N ASP A 72 -9.01 -11.34 -5.77
CA ASP A 72 -7.99 -11.81 -6.71
C ASP A 72 -6.77 -10.87 -6.78
N LEU A 73 -7.01 -9.56 -6.82
CA LEU A 73 -5.95 -8.54 -6.87
C LEU A 73 -5.31 -8.24 -5.51
N SER A 74 -5.93 -8.62 -4.39
CA SER A 74 -5.37 -8.32 -3.06
C SER A 74 -3.97 -8.94 -2.90
N GLY A 75 -3.75 -10.16 -3.39
CA GLY A 75 -2.47 -10.84 -3.28
C GLY A 75 -1.34 -10.12 -4.03
N SER A 76 -1.62 -9.59 -5.23
CA SER A 76 -0.63 -8.91 -6.07
C SER A 76 -0.18 -7.55 -5.51
N TRP A 77 -0.95 -6.98 -4.58
CA TRP A 77 -0.61 -5.74 -3.88
C TRP A 77 -0.03 -5.97 -2.48
N THR A 78 -0.55 -6.97 -1.75
CA THR A 78 -0.15 -7.21 -0.35
C THR A 78 1.25 -7.80 -0.23
N CYS A 79 1.62 -8.77 -1.09
CA CYS A 79 2.94 -9.41 -1.00
C CYS A 79 4.09 -8.42 -1.27
N PRO A 80 4.09 -7.65 -2.40
CA PRO A 80 5.08 -6.60 -2.64
C PRO A 80 5.22 -5.57 -1.52
N LYS A 81 4.09 -5.17 -0.92
CA LYS A 81 4.06 -4.25 0.21
C LYS A 81 4.79 -4.83 1.42
N TRP A 82 4.55 -6.08 1.79
CA TRP A 82 5.17 -6.69 2.97
C TRP A 82 6.68 -6.82 2.80
N CYS A 83 7.14 -7.17 1.60
CA CYS A 83 8.54 -7.21 1.25
C CYS A 83 9.17 -5.83 1.37
N PHE A 84 8.56 -4.82 0.74
CA PHE A 84 9.04 -3.44 0.82
C PHE A 84 9.07 -2.88 2.26
N MET A 85 8.18 -3.36 3.13
CA MET A 85 8.15 -2.97 4.55
C MET A 85 9.11 -3.80 5.42
N GLY A 86 9.78 -4.81 4.88
CA GLY A 86 10.64 -5.72 5.66
C GLY A 86 9.86 -6.53 6.71
N ILE A 87 8.59 -6.84 6.44
CA ILE A 87 7.71 -7.60 7.35
C ILE A 87 7.58 -9.07 6.89
N CYS A 88 8.02 -9.40 5.68
CA CYS A 88 8.02 -10.78 5.17
C CYS A 88 9.07 -11.65 5.86
N ASP A 89 8.74 -12.93 6.04
CA ASP A 89 9.70 -13.97 6.34
C ASP A 89 10.19 -14.65 5.05
N PRO A 90 11.40 -15.27 5.03
CA PRO A 90 11.90 -15.99 3.85
C PRO A 90 10.90 -16.99 3.26
N ILE A 91 10.15 -17.68 4.12
CA ILE A 91 9.16 -18.68 3.71
C ILE A 91 7.94 -18.12 2.98
N ASP A 92 7.60 -16.85 3.20
CA ASP A 92 6.41 -16.20 2.61
C ASP A 92 6.55 -16.05 1.09
N HIS A 93 7.76 -16.15 0.56
CA HIS A 93 8.06 -16.03 -0.87
C HIS A 93 7.87 -17.34 -1.65
N TYR A 94 7.50 -18.44 -0.98
CA TYR A 94 7.44 -19.75 -1.60
C TYR A 94 6.02 -20.31 -1.63
N THR A 95 5.73 -21.06 -2.69
CA THR A 95 4.53 -21.89 -2.74
C THR A 95 4.58 -23.00 -1.70
N PRO A 96 3.44 -23.51 -1.22
CA PRO A 96 3.41 -24.63 -0.27
C PRO A 96 4.23 -25.85 -0.73
N GLU A 97 4.25 -26.13 -2.04
CA GLU A 97 5.02 -27.21 -2.64
C GLU A 97 6.54 -26.94 -2.55
N GLU A 98 6.98 -25.71 -2.77
CA GLU A 98 8.38 -25.30 -2.62
C GLU A 98 8.82 -25.34 -1.17
N VAL A 99 7.98 -24.88 -0.24
CA VAL A 99 8.22 -24.98 1.21
C VAL A 99 8.43 -26.44 1.62
N GLN A 100 7.60 -27.36 1.10
CA GLN A 100 7.75 -28.79 1.40
C GLN A 100 9.08 -29.35 0.85
N ARG A 101 9.52 -28.90 -0.33
CA ARG A 101 10.81 -29.30 -0.91
C ARG A 101 11.98 -28.75 -0.09
N LEU A 102 11.91 -27.50 0.36
CA LEU A 102 12.90 -26.85 1.21
C LEU A 102 13.03 -27.60 2.54
N ARG A 103 11.91 -27.91 3.18
CA ARG A 103 11.88 -28.70 4.42
C ARG A 103 12.59 -30.04 4.26
N GLY A 104 12.34 -30.73 3.15
CA GLY A 104 13.02 -31.99 2.85
C GLY A 104 14.53 -31.85 2.67
N PHE A 105 14.98 -30.77 2.04
CA PHE A 105 16.40 -30.51 1.86
C PHE A 105 17.13 -30.28 3.20
N PHE A 106 16.60 -29.40 4.05
CA PHE A 106 17.25 -29.07 5.33
C PHE A 106 17.18 -30.22 6.36
N SER A 107 16.20 -31.11 6.22
CA SER A 107 16.11 -32.31 7.07
C SER A 107 17.17 -33.38 6.71
N ASP A 108 17.69 -33.38 5.48
CA ASP A 108 18.65 -34.38 5.00
C ASP A 108 20.12 -34.02 5.30
N THR A 109 20.40 -32.78 5.74
CA THR A 109 21.77 -32.29 5.98
C THR A 109 22.34 -32.61 7.35
N GLU A 110 21.51 -32.97 8.33
CA GLU A 110 21.98 -33.39 9.65
C GLU A 110 22.19 -34.91 9.68
N ASP A 111 23.33 -35.38 10.20
CA ASP A 111 23.70 -36.79 10.41
C ASP A 111 22.76 -37.57 11.37
N GLY A 112 21.56 -37.05 11.62
CA GLY A 112 20.50 -37.67 12.38
C GLY A 112 19.80 -38.80 11.61
N PRO A 113 19.14 -39.74 12.32
CA PRO A 113 18.31 -40.75 11.67
C PRO A 113 17.24 -40.05 10.84
N LYS A 114 17.14 -40.37 9.54
CA LYS A 114 16.12 -39.86 8.61
C LYS A 114 14.74 -40.00 9.23
N ALA A 115 14.29 -38.94 9.90
CA ALA A 115 12.93 -38.86 10.38
C ALA A 115 12.07 -38.75 9.13
N SER A 116 11.14 -39.69 8.97
CA SER A 116 10.13 -39.59 7.93
C SER A 116 9.42 -38.25 8.10
N ILE A 117 9.57 -37.36 7.13
CA ILE A 117 8.92 -36.06 7.11
C ILE A 117 7.41 -36.31 7.25
N PRO A 118 6.77 -35.80 8.31
CA PRO A 118 5.32 -35.94 8.48
C PRO A 118 4.60 -35.36 7.26
N GLU A 119 3.64 -36.09 6.71
CA GLU A 119 2.72 -35.62 5.64
C GLU A 119 1.80 -34.48 6.12
N SER A 120 1.80 -34.16 7.42
CA SER A 120 1.03 -33.06 7.98
C SER A 120 1.61 -31.71 7.60
N ALA A 121 0.74 -30.69 7.58
CA ALA A 121 1.17 -29.30 7.47
C ALA A 121 2.23 -28.99 8.55
N PRO A 122 3.30 -28.24 8.19
CA PRO A 122 4.29 -27.80 9.15
C PRO A 122 3.62 -26.95 10.24
N ASP A 123 4.04 -27.14 11.48
CA ASP A 123 3.60 -26.29 12.58
C ASP A 123 4.44 -24.98 12.61
N ALA A 124 4.05 -24.05 13.48
CA ALA A 124 4.70 -22.73 13.54
C ALA A 124 6.17 -22.81 13.97
N ASP A 125 6.54 -23.79 14.80
CA ASP A 125 7.91 -23.98 15.27
C ASP A 125 8.79 -24.52 14.14
N ASP A 126 8.28 -25.48 13.35
CA ASP A 126 8.93 -25.98 12.14
C ASP A 126 9.21 -24.86 11.13
N LEU A 127 8.26 -23.94 10.92
CA LEU A 127 8.43 -22.81 9.99
C LEU A 127 9.46 -21.80 10.50
N ALA A 128 9.50 -21.54 11.81
CA ALA A 128 10.48 -20.64 12.41
C ALA A 128 11.91 -21.17 12.26
N VAL A 129 12.12 -22.48 12.49
CA VAL A 129 13.42 -23.13 12.28
C VAL A 129 13.82 -23.07 10.80
N LEU A 130 12.88 -23.33 9.90
CA LEU A 130 13.15 -23.24 8.47
C LEU A 130 13.56 -21.81 8.08
N ASN A 131 12.86 -20.78 8.54
CA ASN A 131 13.23 -19.38 8.32
C ASN A 131 14.65 -19.05 8.82
N GLU A 132 15.03 -19.49 10.01
CA GLU A 132 16.38 -19.28 10.56
C GLU A 132 17.45 -19.91 9.68
N GLN A 133 17.27 -21.18 9.28
CA GLN A 133 18.16 -21.88 8.36
C GLN A 133 18.27 -21.19 7.00
N MET A 134 17.16 -20.60 6.53
CA MET A 134 17.10 -19.87 5.27
C MET A 134 17.86 -18.55 5.28
N VAL A 135 17.91 -17.87 6.44
CA VAL A 135 18.69 -16.64 6.63
C VAL A 135 20.18 -16.94 6.71
N GLU A 136 20.57 -18.01 7.42
CA GLU A 136 21.97 -18.40 7.64
C GLU A 136 22.65 -18.98 6.39
N SER A 137 21.88 -19.61 5.49
CA SER A 137 22.42 -20.23 4.28
C SER A 137 22.98 -19.20 3.29
N MET A 138 24.31 -19.13 3.19
CA MET A 138 25.03 -18.16 2.34
C MET A 138 25.05 -18.50 0.84
N SER A 139 24.69 -19.72 0.41
CA SER A 139 24.75 -20.15 -1.01
C SER A 139 23.48 -20.88 -1.44
N TRP A 140 22.44 -20.14 -1.80
CA TRP A 140 21.15 -20.68 -2.24
C TRP A 140 21.16 -21.33 -3.62
N ASP A 141 22.06 -20.89 -4.51
CA ASP A 141 22.17 -21.42 -5.87
C ASP A 141 22.59 -22.91 -5.90
N ASP A 142 23.23 -23.38 -4.82
CA ASP A 142 23.67 -24.77 -4.65
C ASP A 142 22.64 -25.67 -3.92
N VAL A 143 21.65 -25.07 -3.25
CA VAL A 143 20.74 -25.78 -2.32
C VAL A 143 19.69 -26.60 -3.08
N LEU A 144 18.94 -26.00 -3.98
CA LEU A 144 17.89 -26.71 -4.74
C LEU A 144 17.82 -26.24 -6.19
N PRO A 145 18.19 -27.09 -7.17
CA PRO A 145 18.07 -26.76 -8.58
C PRO A 145 16.64 -26.33 -8.95
N GLY A 146 16.52 -25.12 -9.49
CA GLY A 146 15.26 -24.54 -9.94
C GLY A 146 14.46 -23.80 -8.86
N VAL A 147 14.91 -23.78 -7.60
CA VAL A 147 14.32 -22.92 -6.55
C VAL A 147 15.15 -21.64 -6.48
N ARG A 148 14.49 -20.50 -6.58
CA ARG A 148 15.15 -19.19 -6.53
C ARG A 148 15.46 -18.83 -5.08
N SER A 149 16.54 -18.08 -4.86
CA SER A 149 16.83 -17.49 -3.56
C SER A 149 15.69 -16.58 -3.11
N TRP A 150 15.33 -16.66 -1.82
CA TRP A 150 14.28 -15.83 -1.23
C TRP A 150 14.62 -14.35 -1.36
N ARG A 151 15.91 -13.98 -1.26
CA ARG A 151 16.37 -12.59 -1.48
C ARG A 151 16.08 -12.09 -2.87
N THR A 152 16.22 -12.95 -3.89
CA THR A 152 15.91 -12.56 -5.26
C THR A 152 14.41 -12.33 -5.45
N LEU A 153 13.57 -13.16 -4.82
CA LEU A 153 12.11 -12.99 -4.85
C LEU A 153 11.72 -11.71 -4.09
N HIS A 154 12.30 -11.50 -2.91
CA HIS A 154 12.15 -10.28 -2.12
C HIS A 154 12.52 -9.02 -2.91
N ASP A 155 13.68 -8.99 -3.58
CA ASP A 155 14.11 -7.85 -4.40
C ASP A 155 13.18 -7.60 -5.60
N GLU A 156 12.54 -8.64 -6.13
CA GLU A 156 11.52 -8.51 -7.18
C GLU A 156 10.23 -7.91 -6.65
N ASP A 157 9.75 -8.41 -5.51
CA ASP A 157 8.57 -7.91 -4.83
C ASP A 157 8.75 -6.44 -4.39
N CYS A 158 9.93 -6.09 -3.86
CA CYS A 158 10.28 -4.70 -3.54
C CYS A 158 10.26 -3.79 -4.78
N ARG A 159 10.82 -4.26 -5.91
CA ARG A 159 10.76 -3.53 -7.19
C ARG A 159 9.35 -3.45 -7.76
N GLN A 160 8.55 -4.49 -7.59
CA GLN A 160 7.15 -4.48 -7.99
C GLN A 160 6.39 -3.42 -7.19
N TRP A 161 6.63 -3.33 -5.88
CA TRP A 161 6.01 -2.30 -5.05
C TRP A 161 6.39 -0.89 -5.52
N THR A 162 7.68 -0.62 -5.79
CA THR A 162 8.09 0.71 -6.30
C THR A 162 7.49 1.02 -7.68
N ASN A 163 7.30 0.02 -8.54
CA ASN A 163 6.57 0.21 -9.79
C ASN A 163 5.09 0.56 -9.57
N LEU A 164 4.45 -0.06 -8.57
CA LEU A 164 3.05 0.19 -8.24
C LEU A 164 2.85 1.57 -7.61
N VAL A 165 3.68 1.98 -6.65
CA VAL A 165 3.41 3.17 -5.83
C VAL A 165 4.38 4.33 -6.03
N GLY A 166 5.42 4.13 -6.83
CA GLY A 166 6.53 5.06 -7.02
C GLY A 166 7.76 4.70 -6.17
N GLU A 167 8.91 5.20 -6.59
CA GLU A 167 10.14 5.14 -5.80
C GLU A 167 10.18 6.25 -4.74
N PRO A 168 10.76 6.01 -3.56
CA PRO A 168 10.97 7.04 -2.55
C PRO A 168 11.68 8.29 -3.11
N GLY A 169 11.07 9.47 -2.93
CA GLY A 169 11.61 10.74 -3.40
C GLY A 169 11.44 11.02 -4.90
N SER A 170 10.91 10.06 -5.67
CA SER A 170 10.49 10.31 -7.05
C SER A 170 9.34 11.31 -7.07
N CYS A 171 9.06 11.92 -8.22
CA CYS A 171 7.81 12.66 -8.46
C CYS A 171 6.70 11.77 -9.07
N TYR A 172 7.08 10.58 -9.54
CA TYR A 172 6.19 9.60 -10.13
C TYR A 172 5.69 8.61 -9.07
N ARG A 173 4.39 8.35 -9.05
CA ARG A 173 3.70 7.45 -8.10
C ARG A 173 3.16 6.18 -8.75
N GLY A 174 3.83 5.70 -9.79
CA GLY A 174 3.54 4.41 -10.41
C GLY A 174 2.11 4.34 -10.96
N PHE A 175 1.45 3.24 -10.64
CA PHE A 175 0.06 2.94 -10.99
C PHE A 175 -0.91 4.09 -10.66
N PHE A 176 -0.71 4.80 -9.55
CA PHE A 176 -1.63 5.88 -9.15
C PHE A 176 -1.53 7.11 -10.06
N ASP A 177 -0.34 7.43 -10.57
CA ASP A 177 -0.16 8.53 -11.52
C ASP A 177 -0.69 8.16 -12.91
N GLU A 178 -0.45 6.92 -13.35
CA GLU A 178 -0.99 6.39 -14.62
C GLU A 178 -2.52 6.46 -14.66
N ASN A 179 -3.17 6.25 -13.51
CA ASN A 179 -4.62 6.20 -13.38
C ASN A 179 -5.22 7.43 -12.69
N ALA A 180 -4.44 8.51 -12.54
CA ALA A 180 -4.88 9.73 -11.85
C ALA A 180 -6.13 10.35 -12.47
N ASP A 181 -6.27 10.28 -13.80
CA ASP A 181 -7.43 10.80 -14.51
C ASP A 181 -8.72 10.05 -14.16
N ILE A 182 -8.65 8.74 -13.93
CA ILE A 182 -9.81 7.95 -13.50
C ILE A 182 -10.23 8.41 -12.11
N VAL A 183 -9.28 8.56 -11.19
CA VAL A 183 -9.57 9.00 -9.82
C VAL A 183 -10.22 10.39 -9.83
N ARG A 184 -9.64 11.31 -10.61
CA ARG A 184 -10.11 12.69 -10.73
C ARG A 184 -11.48 12.78 -11.40
N ASN A 185 -11.69 12.07 -12.50
CA ASN A 185 -12.92 12.17 -13.28
C ASN A 185 -14.10 11.44 -12.60
N HIS A 186 -13.85 10.29 -11.95
CA HIS A 186 -14.91 9.46 -11.40
C HIS A 186 -15.24 9.82 -9.94
N PHE A 187 -14.23 10.23 -9.16
CA PHE A 187 -14.40 10.53 -7.74
C PHE A 187 -14.21 12.02 -7.41
N GLY A 188 -13.54 12.80 -8.28
CA GLY A 188 -13.26 14.21 -8.01
C GLY A 188 -12.24 14.40 -6.89
N LEU A 189 -11.31 13.45 -6.78
CA LEU A 189 -10.22 13.35 -5.80
C LEU A 189 -8.88 13.14 -6.53
N ASP A 190 -7.77 13.34 -5.84
CA ASP A 190 -6.44 12.91 -6.26
C ASP A 190 -5.86 11.93 -5.22
N VAL A 191 -4.89 11.11 -5.61
CA VAL A 191 -4.13 10.25 -4.70
C VAL A 191 -2.80 10.93 -4.38
N TRP A 192 -2.38 10.85 -3.12
CA TRP A 192 -1.04 11.24 -2.70
C TRP A 192 -0.41 10.08 -1.94
N VAL A 193 0.80 9.71 -2.34
CA VAL A 193 1.57 8.59 -1.79
C VAL A 193 2.89 9.13 -1.26
N ALA A 194 3.32 8.62 -0.11
CA ALA A 194 4.59 8.97 0.50
C ALA A 194 5.27 7.79 1.19
N HIS A 195 6.59 7.75 1.08
CA HIS A 195 7.43 6.76 1.75
C HIS A 195 8.06 7.36 3.01
N GLN A 196 7.87 6.68 4.13
CA GLN A 196 8.48 7.02 5.42
C GLN A 196 9.46 5.93 5.80
N VAL A 197 10.71 6.33 6.00
CA VAL A 197 11.75 5.49 6.59
C VAL A 197 11.61 5.53 8.11
N HIS A 198 11.62 4.37 8.76
CA HIS A 198 11.66 4.25 10.20
C HIS A 198 13.07 3.88 10.66
N ASP A 199 13.59 4.59 11.66
CA ASP A 199 14.93 4.34 12.24
C ASP A 199 14.99 3.05 13.11
N GLU A 200 13.98 2.19 13.05
CA GLU A 200 13.84 1.03 13.93
C GLU A 200 14.35 -0.26 13.27
N LYS A 201 15.68 -0.43 13.25
CA LYS A 201 16.46 -1.65 13.58
C LYS A 201 17.86 -1.52 12.98
N TRP A 202 18.86 -1.66 13.83
CA TRP A 202 20.28 -1.38 13.53
C TRP A 202 21.04 -2.57 12.94
N TYR A 203 20.35 -3.67 12.62
CA TYR A 203 20.98 -4.97 12.40
C TYR A 203 20.98 -5.48 10.95
N ASP A 204 20.23 -4.84 10.04
CA ASP A 204 20.38 -5.04 8.60
C ASP A 204 20.54 -3.67 7.93
N GLU A 205 21.32 -3.62 6.85
CA GLU A 205 21.57 -2.40 6.06
C GLU A 205 20.30 -1.89 5.34
N ASP A 206 19.20 -2.64 5.44
CA ASP A 206 17.92 -2.37 4.83
C ASP A 206 17.01 -1.60 5.79
N PHE A 207 16.80 -0.32 5.48
CA PHE A 207 15.90 0.54 6.22
C PHE A 207 14.46 0.06 6.09
N VAL A 208 13.75 -0.11 7.20
CA VAL A 208 12.30 -0.37 7.20
C VAL A 208 11.58 0.84 6.62
N GLN A 209 10.92 0.66 5.48
CA GLN A 209 10.12 1.68 4.84
C GLN A 209 8.64 1.41 5.07
N SER A 210 7.83 2.46 5.11
CA SER A 210 6.38 2.35 5.11
C SER A 210 5.81 3.26 4.05
N THR A 211 4.76 2.80 3.38
CA THR A 211 4.06 3.60 2.37
C THR A 211 2.77 4.13 2.97
N LEU A 212 2.61 5.44 2.96
CA LEU A 212 1.39 6.13 3.36
C LEU A 212 0.65 6.63 2.13
N THR A 213 -0.66 6.36 2.07
CA THR A 213 -1.50 6.82 0.98
C THR A 213 -2.70 7.60 1.49
N TYR A 214 -3.02 8.66 0.77
CA TYR A 214 -4.07 9.60 1.10
C TYR A 214 -4.91 9.89 -0.13
N LEU A 215 -6.23 9.81 0.01
CA LEU A 215 -7.14 10.49 -0.90
C LEU A 215 -7.14 11.96 -0.55
N THR A 216 -7.07 12.83 -1.55
CA THR A 216 -6.99 14.29 -1.36
C THR A 216 -7.95 15.04 -2.25
N LEU A 217 -8.35 16.25 -1.86
CA LEU A 217 -9.07 17.13 -2.78
C LEU A 217 -8.10 17.67 -3.84
N PRO A 218 -8.53 17.76 -5.12
CA PRO A 218 -7.70 18.35 -6.16
C PRO A 218 -7.39 19.80 -5.84
N THR A 219 -6.11 20.13 -5.71
CA THR A 219 -5.64 21.50 -5.52
C THR A 219 -5.28 22.11 -6.86
N LYS A 220 -5.45 23.42 -7.02
CA LYS A 220 -5.16 24.15 -8.28
C LYS A 220 -3.65 24.27 -8.60
N GLY A 221 -2.84 23.39 -8.03
CA GLY A 221 -1.39 23.42 -8.11
C GLY A 221 -0.77 23.20 -6.73
N PRO A 222 0.36 22.49 -6.64
CA PRO A 222 1.18 22.50 -5.44
C PRO A 222 1.79 23.88 -5.20
N ALA A 223 1.94 24.25 -3.93
CA ALA A 223 2.75 25.40 -3.56
C ALA A 223 4.19 24.91 -3.42
N TYR A 224 5.04 25.26 -4.38
CA TYR A 224 6.47 24.98 -4.29
C TYR A 224 7.13 25.99 -3.37
N TYR A 225 7.78 25.49 -2.33
CA TYR A 225 8.65 26.30 -1.49
C TYR A 225 10.08 25.81 -1.71
N GLU A 226 10.86 26.65 -2.39
CA GLU A 226 12.30 26.42 -2.47
C GLU A 226 12.90 26.80 -1.12
N TRP A 227 13.47 25.80 -0.43
CA TRP A 227 14.13 26.01 0.85
C TRP A 227 15.55 25.47 0.76
N SER A 228 16.53 26.31 1.09
CA SER A 228 17.92 25.89 1.23
C SER A 228 18.30 25.87 2.70
N HIS A 229 18.68 24.70 3.21
CA HIS A 229 19.32 24.59 4.51
C HIS A 229 20.80 24.29 4.29
N ARG A 230 21.68 25.27 4.58
CA ARG A 230 23.13 25.01 4.64
C ARG A 230 23.41 24.25 5.93
N ILE A 231 23.53 22.93 5.86
CA ILE A 231 24.04 22.14 6.97
C ILE A 231 25.55 22.31 6.98
N ALA A 232 26.07 23.02 7.98
CA ALA A 232 27.50 23.20 8.14
C ALA A 232 28.14 21.87 8.63
N GLY A 233 28.99 21.28 7.79
CA GLY A 233 30.12 20.44 8.25
C GLY A 233 29.87 18.96 8.54
N SER A 234 29.28 18.19 7.62
CA SER A 234 29.49 16.72 7.64
C SER A 234 29.35 16.12 6.24
N GLU A 235 30.43 15.53 5.76
CA GLU A 235 30.45 14.63 4.61
C GLU A 235 29.87 13.26 5.04
N CYS A 236 29.08 12.64 4.16
CA CYS A 236 28.50 11.30 4.29
C CYS A 236 27.45 11.09 5.40
N SER A 237 26.22 11.48 5.13
CA SER A 237 25.08 10.58 5.36
C SER A 237 24.20 10.64 4.12
N VAL A 238 24.02 9.50 3.44
CA VAL A 238 23.01 9.36 2.38
C VAL A 238 21.67 9.54 3.07
N ARG A 239 21.15 10.76 3.09
CA ARG A 239 19.80 11.02 3.58
C ARG A 239 18.87 10.59 2.47
N LEU A 240 18.22 9.45 2.65
CA LEU A 240 17.11 9.06 1.78
C LEU A 240 16.06 10.19 1.84
N PRO A 241 15.43 10.56 0.71
CA PRO A 241 14.36 11.53 0.68
C PRO A 241 13.18 11.00 1.51
N THR A 242 13.05 11.46 2.76
CA THR A 242 11.92 11.11 3.60
C THR A 242 10.72 11.98 3.24
N GLU A 243 9.60 11.36 2.87
CA GLU A 243 8.35 12.05 2.60
C GLU A 243 7.52 12.15 3.89
N ASN A 244 7.69 13.27 4.59
CA ASN A 244 7.06 13.48 5.88
C ASN A 244 5.71 14.18 5.72
N SER A 245 4.62 13.51 6.07
CA SER A 245 3.34 14.17 6.30
C SER A 245 3.35 14.78 7.71
N ILE A 246 3.23 16.10 7.82
CA ILE A 246 3.13 16.79 9.12
C ILE A 246 1.67 17.11 9.38
N GLU A 247 1.14 16.60 10.49
CA GLU A 247 -0.17 17.04 10.96
C GLU A 247 -0.03 18.45 11.52
N VAL A 248 -0.50 19.43 10.75
CA VAL A 248 -0.54 20.82 11.18
C VAL A 248 -1.96 21.11 11.65
N ASN A 249 -2.08 21.35 12.96
CA ASN A 249 -3.35 21.68 13.59
C ASN A 249 -3.68 23.16 13.34
N MET A 250 -4.20 23.46 12.15
CA MET A 250 -4.64 24.80 11.73
C MET A 250 -6.17 24.81 11.60
N PRO A 251 -6.83 25.97 11.86
CA PRO A 251 -8.27 26.06 11.69
C PRO A 251 -8.64 25.70 10.25
N PRO A 252 -9.56 24.74 10.06
CA PRO A 252 -9.86 24.24 8.73
C PRO A 252 -10.41 25.35 7.83
N PRO A 253 -9.85 25.56 6.62
CA PRO A 253 -10.52 26.39 5.64
C PRO A 253 -11.88 25.74 5.36
N SER A 254 -12.95 26.53 5.30
CA SER A 254 -14.30 26.01 5.16
C SER A 254 -14.40 25.10 3.93
N THR A 255 -14.52 23.79 4.14
CA THR A 255 -14.83 22.86 3.07
C THR A 255 -16.32 22.87 2.77
N SER A 256 -16.65 22.72 1.49
CA SER A 256 -18.03 22.48 1.11
C SER A 256 -18.44 21.06 1.49
N GLU A 257 -19.69 20.88 1.93
CA GLU A 257 -20.29 19.56 2.17
C GLU A 257 -20.19 18.64 0.93
N LYS A 258 -20.26 19.24 -0.28
CA LYS A 258 -20.06 18.53 -1.55
C LYS A 258 -18.66 17.92 -1.66
N SER A 259 -17.64 18.56 -1.12
CA SER A 259 -16.26 18.05 -1.13
C SER A 259 -16.13 16.86 -0.17
N LEU A 260 -16.72 16.96 1.02
CA LEU A 260 -16.74 15.86 1.99
C LEU A 260 -17.49 14.64 1.46
N ALA A 261 -18.63 14.87 0.79
CA ALA A 261 -19.41 13.81 0.16
C ALA A 261 -18.64 13.04 -0.93
N ARG A 262 -17.63 13.64 -1.58
CA ARG A 262 -16.77 12.95 -2.54
C ARG A 262 -15.92 11.87 -1.87
N PHE A 263 -15.32 12.17 -0.72
CA PHE A 263 -14.55 11.19 0.05
C PHE A 263 -15.43 10.00 0.45
N SER A 264 -16.58 10.26 1.08
CA SER A 264 -17.49 9.19 1.51
C SER A 264 -17.98 8.36 0.33
N ARG A 265 -18.26 8.99 -0.82
CA ARG A 265 -18.65 8.29 -2.04
C ARG A 265 -17.51 7.43 -2.59
N ALA A 266 -16.29 7.95 -2.65
CA ALA A 266 -15.12 7.22 -3.16
C ALA A 266 -14.81 6.01 -2.28
N VAL A 267 -14.69 6.21 -0.96
CA VAL A 267 -14.48 5.14 0.03
C VAL A 267 -15.55 4.07 -0.09
N LYS A 268 -16.83 4.46 -0.24
CA LYS A 268 -17.92 3.50 -0.41
C LYS A 268 -17.86 2.73 -1.74
N ILE A 269 -17.61 3.40 -2.86
CA ILE A 269 -17.58 2.75 -4.18
C ILE A 269 -16.38 1.81 -4.28
N LEU A 270 -15.22 2.27 -3.80
CA LEU A 270 -14.01 1.47 -3.79
C LEU A 270 -14.03 0.42 -2.67
N GLY A 271 -14.99 0.42 -1.75
CA GLY A 271 -15.04 -0.56 -0.66
C GLY A 271 -13.85 -0.45 0.29
N LEU A 272 -13.36 0.76 0.54
CA LEU A 272 -12.20 0.99 1.39
C LEU A 272 -12.60 1.07 2.87
N GLU A 273 -11.75 0.53 3.72
CA GLU A 273 -11.84 0.75 5.16
C GLU A 273 -11.06 2.01 5.56
N HIS A 274 -11.52 2.66 6.63
CA HIS A 274 -10.79 3.80 7.18
C HIS A 274 -9.56 3.30 7.92
N ALA A 275 -8.37 3.66 7.44
CA ALA A 275 -7.16 3.44 8.20
C ALA A 275 -7.20 4.32 9.46
N VAL A 276 -7.22 3.69 10.64
CA VAL A 276 -7.13 4.42 11.91
C VAL A 276 -5.81 5.17 11.91
N LEU A 277 -5.90 6.49 12.04
CA LEU A 277 -4.74 7.32 12.31
C LEU A 277 -4.41 7.11 13.78
N GLU A 278 -3.52 6.15 14.06
CA GLU A 278 -2.81 6.12 15.34
C GLU A 278 -2.26 7.54 15.57
N PRO A 279 -2.74 8.28 16.58
CA PRO A 279 -2.16 9.58 16.88
C PRO A 279 -0.71 9.30 17.20
N LYS A 280 0.23 9.84 16.39
CA LYS A 280 1.65 9.82 16.75
C LYS A 280 1.70 10.38 18.16
N SER A 281 1.99 9.54 19.14
CA SER A 281 2.11 9.93 20.53
C SER A 281 3.34 10.83 20.61
N GLY A 282 3.14 12.11 20.29
CA GLY A 282 4.18 13.12 20.38
C GLY A 282 4.67 13.12 21.82
N ALA A 283 5.96 12.82 21.99
CA ALA A 283 6.78 13.10 23.16
C ALA A 283 5.96 13.30 24.45
N LYS A 284 5.45 12.21 25.04
CA LYS A 284 4.96 12.26 26.42
C LYS A 284 6.18 12.50 27.31
N GLY A 285 6.33 13.73 27.77
CA GLY A 285 7.04 14.00 29.01
C GLY A 285 6.44 13.13 30.11
N ASN A 286 7.32 12.48 30.89
CA ASN A 286 6.99 11.56 31.97
C ASN A 286 5.84 12.09 32.85
N GLY A 287 4.70 11.40 32.78
CA GLY A 287 3.57 11.60 33.68
C GLY A 287 2.74 10.33 33.67
N ALA A 288 2.93 9.50 34.71
CA ALA A 288 2.19 8.27 34.93
C ALA A 288 0.69 8.57 35.05
N SER A 289 -0.12 7.85 34.28
CA SER A 289 -1.56 7.77 34.45
C SER A 289 -2.05 6.50 33.77
N ASP A 290 -2.34 5.50 34.58
CA ASP A 290 -3.15 4.34 34.21
C ASP A 290 -4.55 4.81 33.83
N SER A 291 -5.02 4.42 32.66
CA SER A 291 -6.44 4.37 32.34
C SER A 291 -6.67 3.35 31.23
N GLU A 292 -7.29 2.24 31.61
CA GLU A 292 -7.87 1.22 30.75
C GLU A 292 -8.84 1.88 29.76
N SER A 293 -8.66 1.65 28.47
CA SER A 293 -9.61 2.08 27.43
C SER A 293 -10.35 0.87 26.88
N GLU A 294 -11.65 0.83 27.15
CA GLU A 294 -12.61 -0.07 26.53
C GLU A 294 -12.67 0.17 25.01
N GLU A 295 -12.50 -0.89 24.22
CA GLU A 295 -12.72 -0.91 22.79
C GLU A 295 -14.21 -0.77 22.45
N SER A 296 -14.63 0.42 22.02
CA SER A 296 -15.93 0.61 21.39
C SER A 296 -15.87 0.19 19.91
N LYS A 297 -16.47 -0.95 19.58
CA LYS A 297 -16.76 -1.41 18.20
C LYS A 297 -17.94 -0.64 17.58
N ASP A 298 -17.90 0.69 17.59
CA ASP A 298 -18.77 1.48 16.71
C ASP A 298 -17.90 1.98 15.56
N GLY A 299 -18.27 1.61 14.33
CA GLY A 299 -17.54 1.94 13.10
C GLY A 299 -17.62 3.44 12.82
N GLY A 300 -16.96 4.22 13.67
CA GLY A 300 -16.97 5.66 13.69
C GLY A 300 -16.62 6.17 12.29
N LYS A 301 -17.52 6.95 11.70
CA LYS A 301 -17.27 7.65 10.45
C LYS A 301 -16.03 8.51 10.63
N VAL A 302 -14.89 8.05 10.14
CA VAL A 302 -13.66 8.86 10.13
C VAL A 302 -13.88 9.93 9.08
N ALA A 303 -14.06 11.16 9.55
CA ALA A 303 -14.18 12.32 8.68
C ALA A 303 -12.80 12.66 8.08
N PRO A 304 -12.73 13.13 6.82
CA PRO A 304 -11.47 13.58 6.25
C PRO A 304 -10.92 14.75 7.07
N VAL A 305 -9.62 14.71 7.34
CA VAL A 305 -8.92 15.68 8.19
C VAL A 305 -8.07 16.57 7.30
N LEU A 306 -7.95 17.84 7.66
CA LEU A 306 -7.05 18.76 6.99
C LEU A 306 -5.59 18.48 7.38
N ARG A 307 -4.69 18.36 6.40
CA ARG A 307 -3.26 18.13 6.66
C ARG A 307 -2.36 18.94 5.73
N LEU A 308 -1.13 19.17 6.21
CA LEU A 308 -0.03 19.64 5.39
C LEU A 308 0.80 18.43 4.97
N LEU A 309 0.75 18.11 3.69
CA LEU A 309 1.57 17.08 3.07
C LEU A 309 2.85 17.74 2.58
N ALA A 310 4.00 17.14 2.91
CA ALA A 310 5.30 17.62 2.48
C ALA A 310 6.10 16.49 1.81
N VAL A 311 6.66 16.78 0.64
CA VAL A 311 7.57 15.87 -0.08
C VAL A 311 8.87 16.62 -0.32
N SER A 312 9.98 16.08 0.17
CA SER A 312 11.31 16.55 -0.21
C SER A 312 11.66 15.92 -1.55
N LYS A 313 12.01 16.74 -2.54
CA LYS A 313 12.53 16.31 -3.82
C LYS A 313 14.03 16.50 -3.83
N ASP A 314 14.74 15.44 -4.15
CA ASP A 314 16.16 15.52 -4.46
C ASP A 314 16.29 15.82 -5.96
N ASP A 315 16.69 17.04 -6.31
CA ASP A 315 16.96 17.45 -7.70
C ASP A 315 18.30 16.85 -8.22
N SER A 316 18.54 15.56 -8.00
CA SER A 316 19.76 14.89 -8.48
C SER A 316 19.76 14.65 -9.99
N SER A 317 18.63 14.85 -10.68
CA SER A 317 18.53 14.71 -12.15
C SER A 317 18.96 15.96 -12.95
N ALA A 318 19.61 16.95 -12.32
CA ALA A 318 19.97 18.21 -12.97
C ALA A 318 21.37 18.25 -13.63
N GLU A 319 22.15 17.16 -13.60
CA GLU A 319 23.52 17.12 -14.15
C GLU A 319 23.71 16.04 -15.23
N GLU A 320 23.02 16.15 -16.37
CA GLU A 320 23.49 15.59 -17.65
C GLU A 320 22.95 16.44 -18.82
N ILE A 321 23.53 17.63 -19.04
CA ILE A 321 23.48 18.37 -20.33
C ILE A 321 24.87 18.94 -20.62
#